data_AF-A0A660XWZ6-F1
#
_entry.id   AF-A0A660XWZ6-F1
#
_cell.length_a   1.000
_cell.length_b   1.000
_cell.length_c   1.000
_cell.angle_alpha   90.00
_cell.angle_beta   90.00
_cell.angle_gamma   90.00
#
_symmetry.space_group_name_H-M   'P 1'
#
loop_
_entity.id
_entity.type
_entity.pdbx_description
1 polymer ?
#
loop_
_entity_poly.entity_id
_entity_poly.type
_entity_poly.pdbx_seq_one_letter_code
_entity_poly.pdbx_strand_id
1 'polypeptide(L)'
;MGPSRKFSGLTLRSTMVGLAVAVVVNIWGPFSIYRLHSSLITDDYMPLAVVFLFLVVVAGLNVVLKLINPNFGLSPYELVVVFIMGLVGASIPTYGLTGHLVATIAAPHYFASPENHWEEYLLRYIPDWAVLDKEAAKYFFEGLPDGGGVPWRAWFIPLFWWLSFIAALFWVLFCLVVILRKQWVEKERLIFPLAQVPLQMVEGTEKSLFPSLFKNKVFWAGFALPVLLIGFMVASWFSPLFPRFQMHGSRVILGTISFGREFPTINMEFLFPIVGLSYLMSLDVLLGIWFFYFLAVVQMGIFNRIGLNLGSAKVYCSYHPPIGWQSAGAMVFMVLWGFWMARGHLRDVFRKAFRGDRDVDDSGELLSYRTAVFGLILGLVYIYTWLYRLGMHPKFLFLFVPLAIIFYIGVARMVAEGGLVFIRATGSPGHHELHTRHQGALSYDHGCYGTFVHRHSGDKGPLHIRSCAYDQACRCHKAT
;
A
#
# COMPACT_ATOMS: atom_id res chain seq x y z
N MET A 1 41.62 -5.77 11.83
CA MET A 1 40.28 -5.99 11.24
C MET A 1 40.48 -6.43 9.81
N GLY A 2 40.25 -7.71 9.50
CA GLY A 2 40.39 -8.22 8.13
C GLY A 2 39.33 -7.63 7.20
N PRO A 3 39.54 -7.63 5.88
CA PRO A 3 38.54 -7.17 4.93
C PRO A 3 37.25 -7.96 5.16
N SER A 4 36.16 -7.25 5.44
CA SER A 4 34.83 -7.85 5.55
C SER A 4 34.54 -8.56 4.23
N ARG A 5 34.55 -9.90 4.23
CA ARG A 5 34.02 -10.67 3.11
C ARG A 5 32.58 -10.19 2.91
N LYS A 6 32.32 -9.48 1.81
CA LYS A 6 30.97 -9.17 1.36
C LYS A 6 30.29 -10.51 1.06
N PHE A 7 29.59 -11.08 2.03
CA PHE A 7 28.70 -12.21 1.79
C PHE A 7 27.56 -11.70 0.91
N SER A 8 27.68 -11.92 -0.40
CA SER A 8 26.60 -11.61 -1.34
C SER A 8 25.50 -12.64 -1.13
N GLY A 9 24.39 -12.23 -0.51
CA GLY A 9 23.16 -13.03 -0.44
C GLY A 9 22.47 -13.22 -1.79
N LEU A 10 22.94 -12.53 -2.84
CA LEU A 10 22.44 -12.66 -4.19
C LEU A 10 23.14 -13.85 -4.88
N THR A 11 22.47 -14.99 -4.90
CA THR A 11 22.89 -16.20 -5.62
C THR A 11 21.82 -16.61 -6.63
N LEU A 12 22.17 -17.45 -7.60
CA LEU A 12 21.18 -17.99 -8.54
C LEU A 12 20.03 -18.70 -7.80
N ARG A 13 20.34 -19.38 -6.69
CA ARG A 13 19.36 -20.10 -5.87
C ARG A 13 18.38 -19.14 -5.20
N SER A 14 18.89 -18.08 -4.55
CA SER A 14 18.04 -17.08 -3.90
C SER A 14 17.19 -16.32 -4.92
N THR A 15 17.75 -16.01 -6.09
CA THR A 15 17.00 -15.35 -7.16
C THR A 15 15.90 -16.24 -7.72
N MET A 16 16.15 -17.52 -7.95
CA MET A 16 15.12 -18.45 -8.45
C MET A 16 13.98 -18.64 -7.45
N VAL A 17 14.30 -18.84 -6.16
CA VAL A 17 13.28 -18.99 -5.11
C VAL A 17 12.53 -17.67 -4.90
N GLY A 18 13.22 -16.53 -4.86
CA GLY A 18 12.60 -15.22 -4.76
C GLY A 18 11.69 -14.89 -5.94
N LEU A 19 12.09 -15.26 -7.17
CA LEU A 19 11.26 -15.11 -8.36
C LEU A 19 10.02 -16.00 -8.27
N ALA A 20 10.15 -17.25 -7.83
CA ALA A 20 9.00 -18.14 -7.62
C ALA A 20 8.01 -17.56 -6.60
N VAL A 21 8.51 -17.04 -5.46
CA VAL A 21 7.67 -16.35 -4.47
C VAL A 21 6.96 -15.15 -5.10
N ALA A 22 7.68 -14.30 -5.84
CA ALA A 22 7.10 -13.13 -6.50
C ALA A 22 6.01 -13.54 -7.52
N VAL A 23 6.23 -14.58 -8.32
CA VAL A 23 5.23 -15.10 -9.28
C VAL A 23 3.99 -15.60 -8.53
N VAL A 24 4.16 -16.40 -7.49
CA VAL A 24 3.04 -16.92 -6.69
C VAL A 24 2.23 -15.79 -6.08
N VAL A 25 2.87 -14.77 -5.51
CA VAL A 25 2.19 -13.59 -4.96
C VAL A 25 1.39 -12.84 -6.04
N ASN A 26 1.97 -12.67 -7.23
CA ASN A 26 1.33 -11.94 -8.33
C ASN A 26 0.22 -12.71 -9.04
N ILE A 27 0.15 -14.03 -8.86
CA ILE A 27 -1.01 -14.83 -9.26
C ILE A 27 -2.06 -14.79 -8.14
N TRP A 28 -1.63 -15.03 -6.90
CA TRP A 28 -2.53 -15.19 -5.76
C TRP A 28 -3.27 -13.91 -5.39
N GLY A 29 -2.57 -12.77 -5.31
CA GLY A 29 -3.15 -11.48 -4.93
C GLY A 29 -4.29 -11.05 -5.86
N PRO A 30 -4.05 -10.84 -7.17
CA PRO A 30 -5.09 -10.49 -8.12
C PRO A 30 -6.22 -11.53 -8.21
N PHE A 31 -5.91 -12.83 -8.15
CA PHE A 31 -6.94 -13.87 -8.15
C PHE A 31 -7.84 -13.80 -6.90
N SER A 32 -7.24 -13.59 -5.73
CA SER A 32 -7.96 -13.40 -4.47
C SER A 32 -8.93 -12.23 -4.53
N ILE A 33 -8.46 -11.09 -5.06
CA ILE A 33 -9.24 -9.85 -5.11
C ILE A 33 -10.31 -9.91 -6.21
N TYR A 34 -9.92 -10.15 -7.47
CA TYR A 34 -10.80 -9.97 -8.61
C TYR A 34 -11.67 -11.18 -8.92
N ARG A 35 -11.24 -12.40 -8.55
CA ARG A 35 -12.00 -13.62 -8.83
C ARG A 35 -12.74 -14.11 -7.60
N LEU A 36 -12.02 -14.29 -6.49
CA LEU A 36 -12.60 -14.82 -5.26
C LEU A 36 -13.36 -13.77 -4.46
N HIS A 37 -13.17 -12.47 -4.75
CA HIS A 37 -13.72 -11.36 -3.97
C HIS A 37 -13.40 -11.51 -2.47
N SER A 38 -12.18 -11.99 -2.19
CA SER A 38 -11.69 -12.30 -0.85
C SER A 38 -10.86 -11.14 -0.27
N SER A 39 -10.14 -11.40 0.81
CA SER A 39 -9.35 -10.38 1.50
C SER A 39 -8.16 -9.86 0.69
N LEU A 40 -7.78 -8.62 0.99
CA LEU A 40 -6.63 -7.92 0.45
C LEU A 40 -5.31 -8.44 1.05
N ILE A 41 -4.96 -9.69 0.76
CA ILE A 41 -3.81 -10.41 1.35
C ILE A 41 -2.43 -9.84 1.00
N THR A 42 -2.37 -8.98 -0.03
CA THR A 42 -1.14 -8.33 -0.51
C THR A 42 -1.11 -6.82 -0.27
N ASP A 43 -2.16 -6.26 0.32
CA ASP A 43 -2.16 -4.88 0.82
C ASP A 43 -1.37 -4.85 2.14
N ASP A 44 -0.81 -3.69 2.53
CA ASP A 44 0.04 -3.43 3.71
C ASP A 44 1.56 -3.30 3.45
N TYR A 45 2.27 -2.65 4.38
CA TYR A 45 3.74 -2.55 4.39
C TYR A 45 4.44 -3.84 4.80
N MET A 46 3.67 -4.79 5.36
CA MET A 46 4.10 -6.15 5.65
C MET A 46 3.03 -7.12 5.13
N PRO A 47 2.95 -7.35 3.81
CA PRO A 47 1.89 -8.14 3.21
C PRO A 47 1.85 -9.55 3.81
N LEU A 48 0.68 -9.93 4.34
CA LEU A 48 0.53 -11.23 5.02
C LEU A 48 0.84 -12.41 4.09
N ALA A 49 0.51 -12.29 2.80
CA ALA A 49 0.86 -13.28 1.79
C ALA A 49 2.38 -13.52 1.71
N VAL A 50 3.19 -12.45 1.80
CA VAL A 50 4.66 -12.56 1.75
C VAL A 50 5.19 -13.20 3.03
N VAL A 51 4.69 -12.79 4.21
CA VAL A 51 5.09 -13.39 5.49
C VAL A 51 4.76 -14.89 5.51
N PHE A 52 3.57 -15.26 5.04
CA PHE A 52 3.15 -16.66 4.96
C PHE A 52 4.00 -17.47 3.98
N LEU A 53 4.20 -16.99 2.75
CA LEU A 53 5.05 -17.67 1.77
C LEU A 53 6.49 -17.77 2.26
N PHE A 54 6.99 -16.74 2.94
CA PHE A 54 8.31 -16.77 3.54
C PHE A 54 8.42 -17.81 4.66
N LEU A 55 7.38 -17.97 5.49
CA LEU A 55 7.29 -19.06 6.47
C LEU A 55 7.36 -20.42 5.78
N VAL A 56 6.63 -20.61 4.67
CA VAL A 56 6.67 -21.85 3.88
C VAL A 56 8.06 -22.09 3.30
N VAL A 57 8.74 -21.06 2.80
CA VAL A 57 10.11 -21.17 2.28
C VAL A 57 11.08 -21.56 3.41
N VAL A 58 11.00 -20.92 4.56
CA VAL A 58 11.96 -21.11 5.66
C VAL A 58 11.73 -22.42 6.41
N ALA A 59 10.48 -22.73 6.80
CA ALA A 59 10.15 -23.90 7.61
C ALA A 59 9.76 -25.13 6.79
N GLY A 60 9.37 -24.95 5.52
CA GLY A 60 9.04 -26.04 4.60
C GLY A 60 10.19 -26.32 3.63
N LEU A 61 10.34 -25.47 2.61
CA LEU A 61 11.28 -25.70 1.51
C LEU A 61 12.73 -25.85 2.00
N ASN A 62 13.21 -24.94 2.83
CA ASN A 62 14.59 -24.96 3.30
C ASN A 62 14.89 -26.18 4.19
N VAL A 63 13.92 -26.63 4.99
CA VAL A 63 14.02 -27.85 5.79
C VAL A 63 14.11 -29.07 4.88
N VAL A 64 13.22 -29.18 3.88
CA VAL A 64 13.24 -30.28 2.90
C VAL A 64 14.55 -30.31 2.12
N LEU A 65 15.05 -29.16 1.67
CA LEU A 65 16.33 -29.08 0.97
C LEU A 65 17.49 -29.59 1.83
N LYS A 66 17.54 -29.22 3.12
CA LYS A 66 18.56 -29.70 4.05
C LYS A 66 18.43 -31.18 4.39
N LEU A 67 17.21 -31.73 4.41
CA LEU A 67 16.98 -33.17 4.60
C LEU A 67 17.52 -33.97 3.42
N ILE A 68 17.42 -33.45 2.20
CA ILE A 68 17.99 -34.08 1.00
C ILE A 68 19.52 -33.95 1.02
N ASN A 69 20.02 -32.73 1.25
CA ASN A 69 21.44 -32.46 1.39
C ASN A 69 21.66 -31.19 2.24
N PRO A 70 22.44 -31.25 3.33
CA PRO A 70 22.75 -30.09 4.16
C PRO A 70 23.30 -28.88 3.37
N ASN A 71 24.00 -29.13 2.26
CA ASN A 71 24.59 -28.08 1.40
C ASN A 71 23.59 -27.42 0.42
N PHE A 72 22.35 -27.92 0.33
CA PHE A 72 21.27 -27.31 -0.46
C PHE A 72 20.44 -26.31 0.35
N GLY A 73 20.64 -26.25 1.68
CA GLY A 73 20.02 -25.23 2.51
C GLY A 73 20.44 -23.82 2.09
N LEU A 74 19.47 -22.91 2.05
CA LEU A 74 19.69 -21.49 1.80
C LEU A 74 20.31 -20.85 3.05
N SER A 75 21.31 -20.00 2.82
CA SER A 75 21.93 -19.17 3.84
C SER A 75 20.98 -18.06 4.33
N PRO A 76 21.23 -17.49 5.52
CA PRO A 76 20.45 -16.37 6.02
C PRO A 76 20.35 -15.19 5.06
N TYR A 77 21.48 -14.85 4.42
CA TYR A 77 21.54 -13.74 3.46
C TYR A 77 20.71 -14.03 2.20
N GLU A 78 20.72 -15.27 1.71
CA GLU A 78 19.88 -15.70 0.58
C GLU A 78 18.39 -15.63 0.92
N LEU A 79 18.00 -16.05 2.14
CA LEU A 79 16.62 -15.98 2.60
C LEU A 79 16.14 -14.53 2.73
N VAL A 80 16.98 -13.62 3.23
CA VAL A 80 16.66 -12.18 3.28
C VAL A 80 16.44 -11.63 1.87
N VAL A 81 17.24 -12.04 0.88
CA VAL A 81 17.02 -11.65 -0.54
C VAL A 81 15.69 -12.17 -1.06
N VAL A 82 15.34 -13.44 -0.79
CA VAL A 82 14.04 -14.02 -1.15
C VAL A 82 12.89 -13.19 -0.56
N PHE A 83 13.00 -12.80 0.71
CA PHE A 83 12.00 -11.98 1.38
C PHE A 83 11.85 -10.60 0.73
N ILE A 84 12.97 -9.92 0.44
CA ILE A 84 12.96 -8.61 -0.23
C ILE A 84 12.32 -8.71 -1.62
N MET A 85 12.64 -9.75 -2.40
CA MET A 85 12.02 -9.99 -3.70
C MET A 85 10.51 -10.22 -3.58
N GLY A 86 10.07 -10.98 -2.58
CA GLY A 86 8.65 -11.19 -2.28
C GLY A 86 7.94 -9.89 -1.88
N LEU A 87 8.56 -9.05 -1.06
CA LEU A 87 8.02 -7.76 -0.63
C LEU A 87 7.82 -6.82 -1.82
N VAL A 88 8.85 -6.63 -2.65
CA VAL A 88 8.75 -5.82 -3.88
C VAL A 88 7.71 -6.39 -4.83
N GLY A 89 7.69 -7.72 -4.99
CA GLY A 89 6.73 -8.44 -5.82
C GLY A 89 5.28 -8.35 -5.32
N ALA A 90 5.04 -8.11 -4.03
CA ALA A 90 3.70 -7.90 -3.49
C ALA A 90 3.25 -6.44 -3.63
N SER A 91 4.12 -5.50 -3.23
CA SER A 91 3.75 -4.09 -3.07
C SER A 91 3.49 -3.38 -4.39
N ILE A 92 4.18 -3.74 -5.48
CA ILE A 92 4.05 -3.04 -6.77
C ILE A 92 2.88 -3.61 -7.58
N PRO A 93 2.88 -4.87 -8.03
CA PRO A 93 2.03 -5.26 -9.15
C PRO A 93 0.62 -5.72 -8.72
N THR A 94 0.31 -5.75 -7.42
CA THR A 94 -1.01 -6.14 -6.91
C THR A 94 -1.94 -4.93 -6.73
N TYR A 95 -2.52 -4.73 -5.54
CA TYR A 95 -3.43 -3.63 -5.24
C TYR A 95 -2.77 -2.26 -5.38
N GLY A 96 -1.48 -2.14 -5.02
CA GLY A 96 -0.78 -0.87 -4.89
C GLY A 96 -0.65 -0.03 -6.17
N LEU A 97 -0.41 -0.67 -7.33
CA LEU A 97 -0.18 0.05 -8.59
C LEU A 97 -1.07 -0.44 -9.73
N THR A 98 -0.99 -1.72 -10.08
CA THR A 98 -1.58 -2.23 -11.34
C THR A 98 -3.10 -2.02 -11.38
N GLY A 99 -3.80 -2.35 -10.30
CA GLY A 99 -5.26 -2.20 -10.26
C GLY A 99 -5.72 -0.75 -10.46
N HIS A 100 -5.05 0.20 -9.80
CA HIS A 100 -5.35 1.62 -9.92
C HIS A 100 -4.90 2.20 -11.26
N LEU A 101 -3.73 1.81 -11.76
CA LEU A 101 -3.16 2.35 -12.97
C LEU A 101 -4.00 1.98 -14.20
N VAL A 102 -4.33 0.69 -14.34
CA VAL A 102 -5.11 0.19 -15.48
C VAL A 102 -6.50 0.82 -15.48
N ALA A 103 -7.14 0.94 -14.30
CA ALA A 103 -8.40 1.64 -14.16
C ALA A 103 -8.29 3.14 -14.50
N THR A 104 -7.22 3.83 -14.08
CA THR A 104 -6.99 5.25 -14.37
C THR A 104 -6.83 5.53 -15.86
N ILE A 105 -6.22 4.61 -16.60
CA ILE A 105 -6.03 4.72 -18.06
C ILE A 105 -7.36 4.52 -18.81
N ALA A 106 -8.19 3.55 -18.38
CA ALA A 106 -9.41 3.16 -19.09
C ALA A 106 -10.66 3.96 -18.67
N ALA A 107 -10.75 4.39 -17.41
CA ALA A 107 -11.94 5.01 -16.84
C ALA A 107 -12.42 6.31 -17.54
N PRO A 108 -11.53 7.25 -17.93
CA PRO A 108 -11.97 8.56 -18.42
C PRO A 108 -12.89 8.48 -19.64
N HIS A 109 -12.58 7.62 -20.61
CA HIS A 109 -13.39 7.44 -21.80
C HIS A 109 -14.59 6.52 -21.61
N TYR A 110 -14.50 5.53 -20.71
CA TYR A 110 -15.60 4.58 -20.46
C TYR A 110 -16.74 5.21 -19.63
N PHE A 111 -16.41 6.00 -18.62
CA PHE A 111 -17.40 6.64 -17.74
C PHE A 111 -17.83 8.02 -18.22
N ALA A 112 -17.31 8.54 -19.33
CA ALA A 112 -17.80 9.78 -19.91
C ALA A 112 -19.25 9.60 -20.37
N SER A 113 -20.13 10.47 -19.87
CA SER A 113 -21.56 10.45 -20.21
C SER A 113 -22.07 11.87 -20.46
N PRO A 114 -23.17 12.03 -21.22
CA PRO A 114 -23.78 13.34 -21.41
C PRO A 114 -24.16 14.01 -20.09
N GLU A 115 -24.47 13.26 -19.03
CA GLU A 115 -24.89 13.81 -17.73
C GLU A 115 -23.72 14.36 -16.91
N ASN A 116 -22.51 13.81 -17.06
CA ASN A 116 -21.32 14.29 -16.33
C ASN A 116 -20.48 15.27 -17.14
N HIS A 117 -20.74 15.40 -18.45
CA HIS A 117 -20.05 16.31 -19.36
C HIS A 117 -18.51 16.13 -19.36
N TRP A 118 -17.99 14.93 -19.06
CA TRP A 118 -16.55 14.70 -19.00
C TRP A 118 -15.86 14.93 -20.34
N GLU A 119 -16.54 14.67 -21.46
CA GLU A 119 -15.97 14.95 -22.79
C GLU A 119 -15.65 16.44 -22.97
N GLU A 120 -16.54 17.32 -22.49
CA GLU A 120 -16.43 18.77 -22.66
C GLU A 120 -15.42 19.40 -21.68
N TYR A 121 -15.46 18.99 -20.41
CA TYR A 121 -14.73 19.66 -19.33
C TYR A 121 -13.46 18.95 -18.85
N LEU A 122 -13.34 17.63 -19.05
CA LEU A 122 -12.22 16.83 -18.53
C LEU A 122 -11.33 16.31 -19.66
N LEU A 123 -11.89 15.52 -20.58
CA LEU A 123 -11.13 14.81 -21.61
C LEU A 123 -10.41 15.76 -22.57
N ARG A 124 -10.95 16.96 -22.82
CA ARG A 124 -10.30 18.00 -23.63
C ARG A 124 -8.91 18.40 -23.11
N TYR A 125 -8.66 18.26 -21.81
CA TYR A 125 -7.39 18.61 -21.18
C TYR A 125 -6.46 17.41 -20.97
N ILE A 126 -6.95 16.20 -21.21
CA ILE A 126 -6.17 14.96 -21.04
C ILE A 126 -5.58 14.60 -22.41
N PRO A 127 -4.25 14.44 -22.51
CA PRO A 127 -3.63 14.00 -23.76
C PRO A 127 -4.03 12.57 -24.14
N ASP A 128 -4.24 12.33 -25.43
CA ASP A 128 -4.59 11.00 -25.97
C ASP A 128 -3.56 9.91 -25.62
N TRP A 129 -2.28 10.28 -25.46
CA TRP A 129 -1.24 9.31 -25.09
C TRP A 129 -1.39 8.78 -23.66
N ALA A 130 -2.19 9.43 -22.80
CA ALA A 130 -2.31 9.09 -21.38
C ALA A 130 -3.49 8.17 -21.06
N VAL A 131 -4.46 8.07 -21.95
CA VAL A 131 -5.73 7.34 -21.76
C VAL A 131 -5.97 6.35 -22.89
N LEU A 132 -6.88 5.41 -22.67
CA LEU A 132 -7.23 4.41 -23.66
C LEU A 132 -8.31 4.92 -24.62
N ASP A 133 -8.24 4.56 -25.90
CA ASP A 133 -9.30 4.83 -26.87
C ASP A 133 -10.66 4.29 -26.40
N LYS A 134 -11.76 4.97 -26.78
CA LYS A 134 -13.13 4.62 -26.35
C LYS A 134 -13.47 3.14 -26.55
N GLU A 135 -13.11 2.58 -27.70
CA GLU A 135 -13.37 1.17 -28.04
C GLU A 135 -12.56 0.19 -27.15
N ALA A 136 -11.26 0.46 -26.99
CA ALA A 136 -10.41 -0.36 -26.13
C ALA A 136 -10.83 -0.27 -24.65
N ALA A 137 -11.30 0.90 -24.20
CA ALA A 137 -11.84 1.10 -22.86
C ALA A 137 -13.10 0.27 -22.64
N LYS A 138 -14.00 0.22 -23.65
CA LYS A 138 -15.19 -0.62 -23.63
C LYS A 138 -14.84 -2.11 -23.49
N TYR A 139 -13.88 -2.61 -24.29
CA TYR A 139 -13.43 -4.01 -24.20
C TYR A 139 -12.81 -4.38 -22.85
N PHE A 140 -12.19 -3.42 -22.17
CA PHE A 140 -11.64 -3.64 -20.83
C PHE A 140 -12.73 -3.89 -19.79
N PHE A 141 -13.85 -3.16 -19.83
CA PHE A 141 -14.92 -3.26 -18.83
C PHE A 141 -16.02 -4.26 -19.19
N GLU A 142 -16.44 -4.31 -20.47
CA GLU A 142 -17.54 -5.16 -20.93
C GLU A 142 -17.08 -6.55 -21.38
N GLY A 143 -15.77 -6.74 -21.56
CA GLY A 143 -15.17 -7.97 -22.08
C GLY A 143 -14.84 -7.87 -23.58
N LEU A 144 -13.94 -8.75 -24.02
CA LEU A 144 -13.56 -8.84 -25.43
C LEU A 144 -14.62 -9.60 -26.24
N PRO A 145 -14.79 -9.27 -27.53
CA PRO A 145 -15.55 -10.09 -28.47
C PRO A 145 -15.00 -11.52 -28.55
N ASP A 146 -15.86 -12.50 -28.84
CA ASP A 146 -15.47 -13.90 -28.94
C ASP A 146 -14.33 -14.11 -29.96
N GLY A 147 -13.24 -14.72 -29.52
CA GLY A 147 -12.03 -14.93 -30.33
C GLY A 147 -11.13 -13.71 -30.52
N GLY A 148 -11.47 -12.56 -29.92
CA GLY A 148 -10.65 -11.35 -29.94
C GLY A 148 -9.42 -11.44 -29.05
N GLY A 149 -8.25 -11.05 -29.56
CA GLY A 149 -7.04 -10.87 -28.77
C GLY A 149 -7.02 -9.51 -28.05
N VAL A 150 -6.25 -9.41 -26.95
CA VAL A 150 -6.05 -8.14 -26.23
C VAL A 150 -5.48 -7.07 -27.17
N PRO A 151 -6.08 -5.86 -27.25
CA PRO A 151 -5.64 -4.80 -28.15
C PRO A 151 -4.36 -4.10 -27.66
N TRP A 152 -3.24 -4.82 -27.66
CA TRP A 152 -1.95 -4.35 -27.12
C TRP A 152 -1.45 -3.03 -27.74
N ARG A 153 -1.82 -2.75 -28.99
CA ARG A 153 -1.45 -1.48 -29.65
C ARG A 153 -2.06 -0.27 -28.95
N ALA A 154 -3.33 -0.36 -28.52
CA ALA A 154 -4.00 0.71 -27.79
C ALA A 154 -3.41 0.89 -26.38
N TRP A 155 -2.93 -0.19 -25.76
CA TRP A 155 -2.33 -0.16 -24.42
C TRP A 155 -0.88 0.30 -24.39
N PHE A 156 -0.10 0.04 -25.44
CA PHE A 156 1.35 0.24 -25.41
C PHE A 156 1.75 1.70 -25.10
N ILE A 157 1.12 2.67 -25.77
CA ILE A 157 1.47 4.09 -25.62
C ILE A 157 1.14 4.60 -24.20
N PRO A 158 -0.10 4.43 -23.67
CA PRO A 158 -0.39 4.81 -22.30
C PRO A 158 0.48 4.09 -21.28
N LEU A 159 0.66 2.78 -21.40
CA LEU A 159 1.49 2.02 -20.47
C LEU A 159 2.94 2.49 -20.49
N PHE A 160 3.52 2.74 -21.66
CA PHE A 160 4.89 3.23 -21.75
C PHE A 160 5.08 4.55 -20.99
N TRP A 161 4.22 5.53 -21.23
CA TRP A 161 4.34 6.83 -20.60
C TRP A 161 4.05 6.78 -19.09
N TRP A 162 3.03 6.04 -18.65
CA TRP A 162 2.75 5.88 -17.24
C TRP A 162 3.86 5.09 -16.52
N LEU A 163 4.35 4.00 -17.09
CA LEU A 163 5.46 3.24 -16.49
C LEU A 163 6.76 4.04 -16.46
N SER A 164 7.01 4.91 -17.45
CA SER A 164 8.16 5.83 -17.42
C SER A 164 8.06 6.82 -16.25
N PHE A 165 6.87 7.34 -15.97
CA PHE A 165 6.61 8.22 -14.83
C PHE A 165 6.80 7.49 -13.51
N ILE A 166 6.25 6.29 -13.39
CA ILE A 166 6.39 5.44 -12.21
C ILE A 166 7.86 5.08 -11.97
N ALA A 167 8.61 4.73 -13.01
CA ALA A 167 10.04 4.45 -12.92
C ALA A 167 10.82 5.69 -12.44
N ALA A 168 10.51 6.87 -12.96
CA ALA A 168 11.11 8.12 -12.51
C ALA A 168 10.77 8.44 -11.04
N LEU A 169 9.54 8.18 -10.61
CA LEU A 169 9.12 8.31 -9.22
C LEU A 169 9.90 7.36 -8.30
N PHE A 170 10.00 6.07 -8.66
CA PHE A 170 10.80 5.11 -7.91
C PHE A 170 12.28 5.51 -7.86
N TRP A 171 12.82 6.05 -8.96
CA TRP A 171 14.19 6.55 -8.99
C TRP A 171 14.40 7.74 -8.04
N VAL A 172 13.48 8.71 -8.02
CA VAL A 172 13.50 9.83 -7.08
C VAL A 172 13.43 9.34 -5.64
N LEU A 173 12.50 8.45 -5.33
CA LEU A 173 12.35 7.86 -4.00
C LEU A 173 13.60 7.07 -3.59
N PHE A 174 14.21 6.33 -4.51
CA PHE A 174 15.46 5.62 -4.27
C PHE A 174 16.62 6.58 -3.95
N CYS A 175 16.76 7.66 -4.72
CA CYS A 175 17.75 8.70 -4.44
C CYS A 175 17.54 9.34 -3.06
N LEU A 176 16.29 9.62 -2.69
CA LEU A 176 15.94 10.16 -1.36
C LEU A 176 16.30 9.18 -0.25
N VAL A 177 15.99 7.89 -0.41
CA VAL A 177 16.36 6.85 0.55
C VAL A 177 17.88 6.79 0.71
N VAL A 178 18.67 6.83 -0.37
CA VAL A 178 20.15 6.85 -0.28
C VAL A 178 20.64 8.06 0.52
N ILE A 179 20.08 9.25 0.28
CA ILE A 179 20.48 10.48 0.98
C ILE A 179 20.14 10.41 2.49
N LEU A 180 18.95 9.88 2.82
CA LEU A 180 18.43 9.88 4.18
C LEU A 180 18.84 8.64 5.00
N ARG A 181 19.25 7.53 4.36
CA ARG A 181 19.58 6.26 5.00
C ARG A 181 20.58 6.44 6.13
N LYS A 182 21.72 7.09 5.86
CA LYS A 182 22.78 7.30 6.87
C LYS A 182 22.28 8.10 8.08
N GLN A 183 21.46 9.11 7.82
CA GLN A 183 20.82 9.90 8.88
C GLN A 183 19.89 9.03 9.73
N TRP A 184 19.01 8.25 9.10
CA TRP A 184 18.03 7.43 9.80
C TRP A 184 18.65 6.23 10.54
N VAL A 185 19.64 5.57 9.93
CA VAL A 185 20.23 4.33 10.46
C VAL A 185 21.35 4.61 11.45
N GLU A 186 22.29 5.51 11.13
CA GLU A 186 23.50 5.68 11.94
C GLU A 186 23.35 6.77 13.01
N LYS A 187 22.74 7.91 12.64
CA LYS A 187 22.61 9.09 13.51
C LYS A 187 21.35 9.01 14.38
N GLU A 188 20.19 8.72 13.79
CA GLU A 188 18.91 8.64 14.49
C GLU A 188 18.59 7.24 15.01
N ARG A 189 19.24 6.19 14.46
CA ARG A 189 19.10 4.79 14.88
C ARG A 189 17.64 4.33 14.99
N LEU A 190 16.89 4.50 13.90
CA LEU A 190 15.53 3.98 13.80
C LEU A 190 15.50 2.45 14.05
N ILE A 191 14.41 1.97 14.66
CA ILE A 191 14.29 0.61 15.20
C ILE A 191 13.97 -0.43 14.11
N PHE A 192 13.27 -0.04 13.04
CA PHE A 192 12.78 -0.91 11.96
C PHE A 192 12.06 -2.20 12.46
N PRO A 193 10.98 -2.09 13.25
CA PRO A 193 10.29 -3.26 13.84
C PRO A 193 9.90 -4.33 12.82
N LEU A 194 9.39 -3.90 11.67
CA LEU A 194 8.94 -4.81 10.61
C LEU A 194 10.09 -5.62 9.98
N ALA A 195 11.31 -5.09 9.96
CA ALA A 195 12.47 -5.83 9.47
C ALA A 195 12.91 -6.95 10.44
N GLN A 196 12.48 -6.89 11.71
CA GLN A 196 12.80 -7.92 12.69
C GLN A 196 12.08 -9.23 12.41
N VAL A 197 10.88 -9.19 11.80
CA VAL A 197 10.09 -10.39 11.45
C VAL A 197 10.91 -11.38 10.60
N PRO A 198 11.39 -11.02 9.40
CA PRO A 198 12.17 -11.95 8.58
C PRO A 198 13.50 -12.32 9.24
N LEU A 199 14.13 -11.43 10.01
CA LEU A 199 15.39 -11.71 10.71
C LEU A 199 15.22 -12.78 11.78
N GLN A 200 14.16 -12.69 12.60
CA GLN A 200 13.83 -13.69 13.62
C GLN A 200 13.46 -15.05 13.01
N MET A 201 12.79 -15.06 11.85
CA MET A 201 12.45 -16.30 11.15
C MET A 201 13.67 -17.04 10.60
N VAL A 202 14.72 -16.29 10.24
CA VAL A 202 15.95 -16.84 9.64
C VAL A 202 17.01 -17.19 10.70
N GLU A 203 16.89 -16.67 11.92
CA GLU A 203 17.85 -16.92 12.99
C GLU A 203 18.02 -18.43 13.30
N GLY A 204 19.28 -18.86 13.48
CA GLY A 204 19.59 -20.27 13.79
C GLY A 204 19.49 -21.24 12.61
N THR A 205 19.17 -20.74 11.41
CA THR A 205 19.09 -21.56 10.18
C THR A 205 20.44 -22.14 9.77
N GLU A 206 21.57 -21.52 10.11
CA GLU A 206 22.90 -22.05 9.75
C GLU A 206 23.30 -23.29 10.56
N LYS A 207 22.88 -23.34 11.83
CA LYS A 207 23.37 -24.34 12.80
C LYS A 207 22.45 -25.55 12.94
N SER A 208 21.22 -25.46 12.42
CA SER A 208 20.23 -26.51 12.62
C SER A 208 19.24 -26.62 11.47
N LEU A 209 18.54 -27.76 11.44
CA LEU A 209 17.53 -28.05 10.43
C LEU A 209 16.39 -27.03 10.51
N PHE A 210 15.82 -26.85 11.70
CA PHE A 210 14.79 -25.86 12.00
C PHE A 210 15.40 -24.56 12.56
N PRO A 211 14.93 -23.38 12.13
CA PRO A 211 15.31 -22.10 12.76
C PRO A 211 14.91 -22.04 14.25
N SER A 212 15.53 -21.13 15.00
CA SER A 212 15.32 -20.99 16.46
C SER A 212 13.85 -20.73 16.81
N LEU A 213 13.19 -19.86 16.06
CA LEU A 213 11.79 -19.48 16.27
C LEU A 213 10.84 -20.69 16.27
N PHE A 214 11.02 -21.62 15.33
CA PHE A 214 10.16 -22.79 15.17
C PHE A 214 10.39 -23.88 16.23
N LYS A 215 11.43 -23.75 17.06
CA LYS A 215 11.63 -24.64 18.23
C LYS A 215 10.90 -24.13 19.46
N ASN A 216 10.44 -22.87 19.45
CA ASN A 216 9.78 -22.27 20.60
C ASN A 216 8.31 -22.73 20.70
N LYS A 217 7.96 -23.39 21.81
CA LYS A 217 6.58 -23.87 22.07
C LYS A 217 5.58 -22.71 22.22
N VAL A 218 6.02 -21.57 22.74
CA VAL A 218 5.17 -20.38 22.91
C VAL A 218 4.77 -19.81 21.54
N PHE A 219 5.70 -19.80 20.58
CA PHE A 219 5.40 -19.42 19.21
C PHE A 219 4.29 -20.30 18.61
N TRP A 220 4.41 -21.63 18.76
CA TRP A 220 3.40 -22.56 18.26
C TRP A 220 2.05 -22.43 18.97
N ALA A 221 2.02 -22.14 20.26
CA ALA A 221 0.76 -21.85 20.96
C ALA A 221 0.09 -20.58 20.40
N GLY A 222 0.88 -19.52 20.18
CA GLY A 222 0.41 -18.27 19.57
C GLY A 222 0.00 -18.41 18.10
N PHE A 223 0.65 -19.30 17.34
CA PHE A 223 0.31 -19.59 15.94
C PHE A 223 -0.91 -20.49 15.80
N ALA A 224 -1.05 -21.51 16.65
CA ALA A 224 -2.15 -22.47 16.61
C ALA A 224 -3.49 -21.78 16.89
N LEU A 225 -3.53 -20.80 17.81
CA LEU A 225 -4.77 -20.13 18.18
C LEU A 225 -5.47 -19.42 16.97
N PRO A 226 -4.83 -18.49 16.23
CA PRO A 226 -5.41 -17.90 15.03
C PRO A 226 -5.71 -18.94 13.94
N VAL A 227 -4.82 -19.92 13.72
CA VAL A 227 -4.99 -20.93 12.66
C VAL A 227 -6.20 -21.82 12.93
N LEU A 228 -6.40 -22.26 14.18
CA LEU A 228 -7.55 -23.07 14.56
C LEU A 228 -8.84 -22.27 14.49
N LEU A 229 -8.83 -21.02 14.96
CA LEU A 229 -10.01 -20.15 14.91
C LEU A 229 -10.41 -19.84 13.46
N ILE A 230 -9.47 -19.35 12.64
CA ILE A 230 -9.73 -19.04 11.23
C ILE A 230 -10.07 -20.33 10.46
N GLY A 231 -9.39 -21.44 10.74
CA GLY A 231 -9.67 -22.74 10.13
C GLY A 231 -11.08 -23.24 10.44
N PHE A 232 -11.52 -23.13 11.69
CA PHE A 232 -12.89 -23.44 12.10
C PHE A 232 -13.92 -22.56 11.36
N MET A 233 -13.60 -21.28 11.17
CA MET A 233 -14.47 -20.35 10.45
C MET A 233 -14.58 -20.70 8.97
N VAL A 234 -13.46 -21.03 8.31
CA VAL A 234 -13.46 -21.51 6.92
C VAL A 234 -14.33 -22.77 6.82
N ALA A 235 -14.19 -23.71 7.75
CA ALA A 235 -15.04 -24.90 7.77
C ALA A 235 -16.54 -24.57 7.96
N SER A 236 -16.87 -23.60 8.83
CA SER A 236 -18.25 -23.13 9.05
C SER A 236 -18.85 -22.37 7.87
N TRP A 237 -18.00 -21.81 7.01
CA TRP A 237 -18.43 -21.19 5.77
C TRP A 237 -18.92 -22.23 4.77
N PHE A 238 -18.17 -23.33 4.62
CA PHE A 238 -18.49 -24.40 3.67
C PHE A 238 -19.54 -25.38 4.18
N SER A 239 -19.73 -25.50 5.50
CA SER A 239 -20.70 -26.43 6.09
C SER A 239 -21.59 -25.75 7.12
N PRO A 240 -22.93 -25.84 6.97
CA PRO A 240 -23.87 -25.31 7.96
C PRO A 240 -23.90 -26.11 9.27
N LEU A 241 -23.18 -27.23 9.38
CA LEU A 241 -23.09 -27.99 10.63
C LEU A 241 -22.31 -27.26 11.73
N PHE A 242 -21.45 -26.30 11.38
CA PHE A 242 -20.68 -25.56 12.37
C PHE A 242 -21.34 -24.21 12.69
N PRO A 243 -21.42 -23.83 13.99
CA PRO A 243 -21.94 -22.54 14.39
C PRO A 243 -21.11 -21.41 13.78
N ARG A 244 -21.78 -20.43 13.17
CA ARG A 244 -21.14 -19.24 12.60
C ARG A 244 -20.90 -18.23 13.71
N PHE A 245 -19.63 -17.93 14.00
CA PHE A 245 -19.27 -16.80 14.86
C PHE A 245 -19.52 -15.48 14.14
N GLN A 246 -19.99 -14.46 14.86
CA GLN A 246 -20.17 -13.10 14.32
C GLN A 246 -18.80 -12.44 14.12
N MET A 247 -18.15 -12.74 13.00
CA MET A 247 -16.91 -12.11 12.58
C MET A 247 -17.06 -11.66 11.13
N HIS A 248 -16.65 -10.42 10.84
CA HIS A 248 -16.66 -9.89 9.48
C HIS A 248 -15.28 -10.16 8.85
N GLY A 249 -15.15 -11.26 8.12
CA GLY A 249 -13.87 -11.73 7.60
C GLY A 249 -12.91 -12.17 8.71
N SER A 250 -11.69 -11.62 8.74
CA SER A 250 -10.65 -11.93 9.74
C SER A 250 -10.74 -11.10 11.03
N ARG A 251 -11.85 -10.36 11.22
CA ARG A 251 -12.02 -9.43 12.34
C ARG A 251 -12.99 -10.00 13.36
N VAL A 252 -12.51 -10.19 14.58
CA VAL A 252 -13.39 -10.55 15.70
C VAL A 252 -14.03 -9.26 16.20
N ILE A 253 -15.36 -9.17 16.14
CA ILE A 253 -16.10 -8.00 16.65
C ILE A 253 -16.34 -8.22 18.14
N LEU A 254 -15.75 -7.37 18.98
CA LEU A 254 -15.94 -7.43 20.44
C LEU A 254 -17.12 -6.57 20.90
N GLY A 255 -17.53 -5.60 20.09
CA GLY A 255 -18.66 -4.71 20.37
C GLY A 255 -18.39 -3.28 19.91
N THR A 256 -19.34 -2.40 20.18
CA THR A 256 -19.25 -0.98 19.83
C THR A 256 -19.44 -0.13 21.08
N ILE A 257 -18.55 0.83 21.31
CA ILE A 257 -18.67 1.81 22.39
C ILE A 257 -19.18 3.12 21.76
N SER A 258 -20.27 3.66 22.30
CA SER A 258 -20.79 4.98 21.92
C SER A 258 -20.86 5.86 23.16
N PHE A 259 -20.23 7.03 23.08
CA PHE A 259 -20.24 8.02 24.17
C PHE A 259 -21.43 8.99 24.09
N GLY A 260 -22.15 8.99 22.97
CA GLY A 260 -23.29 9.88 22.73
C GLY A 260 -23.52 10.09 21.24
N ARG A 261 -24.66 10.71 20.89
CA ARG A 261 -25.10 10.91 19.50
C ARG A 261 -24.09 11.68 18.64
N GLU A 262 -23.42 12.66 19.24
CA GLU A 262 -22.47 13.54 18.55
C GLU A 262 -21.07 12.93 18.42
N PHE A 263 -20.77 11.86 19.17
CA PHE A 263 -19.46 11.21 19.14
C PHE A 263 -19.50 10.03 18.16
N PRO A 264 -18.42 9.81 17.38
CA PRO A 264 -18.34 8.64 16.53
C PRO A 264 -18.31 7.36 17.36
N THR A 265 -18.97 6.31 16.87
CA THR A 265 -18.94 4.98 17.49
C THR A 265 -17.56 4.37 17.35
N ILE A 266 -17.01 3.86 18.46
CA ILE A 266 -15.76 3.12 18.46
C ILE A 266 -16.10 1.65 18.25
N ASN A 267 -15.69 1.10 17.11
CA ASN A 267 -15.79 -0.33 16.84
C ASN A 267 -14.58 -1.03 17.44
N MET A 268 -14.82 -1.94 18.38
CA MET A 268 -13.77 -2.78 18.96
C MET A 268 -13.62 -4.02 18.09
N GLU A 269 -12.58 -4.02 17.27
CA GLU A 269 -12.24 -5.12 16.37
C GLU A 269 -10.89 -5.71 16.77
N PHE A 270 -10.82 -7.03 16.84
CA PHE A 270 -9.58 -7.74 17.14
C PHE A 270 -9.08 -8.46 15.89
N LEU A 271 -7.87 -8.09 15.46
CA LEU A 271 -7.17 -8.67 14.32
C LEU A 271 -5.88 -9.33 14.79
N PHE A 272 -5.81 -10.66 14.67
CA PHE A 272 -4.63 -11.45 15.09
C PHE A 272 -3.31 -10.98 14.48
N PRO A 273 -3.21 -10.64 13.16
CA PRO A 273 -1.96 -10.16 12.58
C PRO A 273 -1.49 -8.83 13.17
N ILE A 274 -2.42 -7.90 13.44
CA ILE A 274 -2.10 -6.61 14.05
C ILE A 274 -1.58 -6.82 15.46
N VAL A 275 -2.20 -7.70 16.25
CA VAL A 275 -1.73 -8.00 17.61
C VAL A 275 -0.31 -8.59 17.59
N GLY A 276 -0.04 -9.51 16.66
CA GLY A 276 1.30 -10.09 16.51
C GLY A 276 2.36 -9.07 16.09
N LEU A 277 2.03 -8.13 15.21
CA LEU A 277 2.96 -7.10 14.72
C LEU A 277 3.12 -5.95 15.73
N SER A 278 2.07 -5.62 16.47
CA SER A 278 2.10 -4.64 17.57
C SER A 278 3.06 -5.04 18.68
N TYR A 279 3.29 -6.34 18.90
CA TYR A 279 4.29 -6.82 19.85
C TYR A 279 5.72 -6.34 19.54
N LEU A 280 6.01 -6.07 18.26
CA LEU A 280 7.33 -5.58 17.83
C LEU A 280 7.46 -4.05 17.95
N MET A 281 6.35 -3.34 18.17
CA MET A 281 6.33 -1.88 18.26
C MET A 281 6.76 -1.42 19.66
N SER A 282 7.38 -0.24 19.76
CA SER A 282 7.74 0.35 21.05
C SER A 282 6.49 0.73 21.86
N LEU A 283 6.57 0.62 23.19
CA LEU A 283 5.48 0.98 24.10
C LEU A 283 5.01 2.43 23.93
N ASP A 284 5.92 3.37 23.67
CA ASP A 284 5.59 4.79 23.48
C ASP A 284 4.70 5.01 22.24
N VAL A 285 5.01 4.31 21.13
CA VAL A 285 4.19 4.34 19.91
C VAL A 285 2.82 3.71 20.16
N LEU A 286 2.77 2.56 20.83
CA LEU A 286 1.49 1.90 21.16
C LEU A 286 0.62 2.79 22.04
N LEU A 287 1.20 3.41 23.08
CA LEU A 287 0.52 4.38 23.94
C LEU A 287 -0.04 5.54 23.13
N GLY A 288 0.79 6.12 22.24
CA GLY A 288 0.41 7.21 21.37
C GLY A 288 -0.80 6.87 20.50
N ILE A 289 -0.82 5.69 19.86
CA ILE A 289 -1.89 5.32 18.92
C ILE A 289 -3.27 5.37 19.58
N TRP A 290 -3.45 4.69 20.72
CA TRP A 290 -4.78 4.65 21.35
C TRP A 290 -5.09 5.98 22.04
N PHE A 291 -4.11 6.62 22.69
CA PHE A 291 -4.31 7.91 23.34
C PHE A 291 -4.76 9.00 22.35
N PHE A 292 -4.02 9.17 21.24
CA PHE A 292 -4.37 10.16 20.21
C PHE A 292 -5.63 9.77 19.45
N TYR A 293 -5.96 8.48 19.34
CA TYR A 293 -7.25 8.04 18.82
C TYR A 293 -8.41 8.52 19.70
N PHE A 294 -8.35 8.33 21.02
CA PHE A 294 -9.39 8.85 21.92
C PHE A 294 -9.46 10.38 21.91
N LEU A 295 -8.32 11.06 21.85
CA LEU A 295 -8.30 12.52 21.70
C LEU A 295 -8.99 12.95 20.40
N ALA A 296 -8.74 12.25 19.29
CA ALA A 296 -9.43 12.49 18.02
C ALA A 296 -10.94 12.24 18.13
N VAL A 297 -11.38 11.18 18.83
CA VAL A 297 -12.80 10.92 19.09
C VAL A 297 -13.46 12.07 19.84
N VAL A 298 -12.80 12.59 20.88
CA VAL A 298 -13.29 13.75 21.64
C VAL A 298 -13.38 14.99 20.73
N GLN A 299 -12.35 15.25 19.93
CA GLN A 299 -12.31 16.38 19.01
C GLN A 299 -13.39 16.28 17.92
N MET A 300 -13.62 15.09 17.37
CA MET A 300 -14.72 14.84 16.42
C MET A 300 -16.08 15.14 17.06
N GLY A 301 -16.31 14.71 18.30
CA GLY A 301 -17.55 15.02 19.01
C GLY A 301 -17.76 16.53 19.24
N ILE A 302 -16.69 17.27 19.53
CA ILE A 302 -16.73 18.74 19.63
C ILE A 302 -17.06 19.35 18.28
N PHE A 303 -16.41 18.91 17.20
CA PHE A 303 -16.63 19.40 15.84
C PHE A 303 -18.06 19.16 15.34
N ASN A 304 -18.63 17.98 15.61
CA ASN A 304 -20.02 17.68 15.31
C ASN A 304 -20.98 18.61 16.07
N ARG A 305 -20.69 18.87 17.36
CA ARG A 305 -21.53 19.74 18.20
C ARG A 305 -21.52 21.21 17.77
N ILE A 306 -20.40 21.71 17.25
CA ILE A 306 -20.31 23.08 16.71
C ILE A 306 -20.76 23.17 15.24
N GLY A 307 -21.11 22.04 14.61
CA GLY A 307 -21.52 21.98 13.21
C GLY A 307 -20.38 22.18 12.20
N LEU A 308 -19.12 21.97 12.60
CA LEU A 308 -17.96 22.14 11.72
C LEU A 308 -17.81 20.90 10.82
N ASN A 309 -18.31 21.00 9.59
CA ASN A 309 -18.22 19.94 8.59
C ASN A 309 -17.46 20.43 7.34
N LEU A 310 -16.25 19.91 7.11
CA LEU A 310 -15.39 20.30 5.97
C LEU A 310 -15.63 19.46 4.71
N GLY A 311 -16.87 19.03 4.48
CA GLY A 311 -17.28 18.24 3.33
C GLY A 311 -17.35 16.73 3.61
N SER A 312 -17.63 15.94 2.58
CA SER A 312 -17.80 14.49 2.71
C SER A 312 -16.49 13.73 2.89
N ALA A 313 -16.55 12.64 3.66
CA ALA A 313 -15.49 11.65 3.71
C ALA A 313 -15.23 11.10 2.31
N LYS A 314 -14.00 11.24 1.81
CA LYS A 314 -13.61 10.70 0.50
C LYS A 314 -12.99 9.32 0.67
N VAL A 315 -13.14 8.49 -0.36
CA VAL A 315 -12.46 7.18 -0.44
C VAL A 315 -10.96 7.41 -0.28
N TYR A 316 -10.31 6.63 0.58
CA TYR A 316 -8.89 6.75 0.95
C TYR A 316 -8.48 7.97 1.79
N CYS A 317 -9.42 8.80 2.23
CA CYS A 317 -9.18 9.89 3.18
C CYS A 317 -9.74 9.57 4.57
N SER A 318 -9.39 10.38 5.57
CA SER A 318 -9.97 10.28 6.91
C SER A 318 -11.49 10.45 6.86
N TYR A 319 -12.21 9.62 7.62
CA TYR A 319 -13.67 9.68 7.73
C TYR A 319 -14.16 11.04 8.26
N HIS A 320 -13.34 11.72 9.07
CA HIS A 320 -13.59 13.08 9.53
C HIS A 320 -12.57 14.04 8.88
N PRO A 321 -12.96 14.80 7.84
CA PRO A 321 -12.01 15.61 7.07
C PRO A 321 -11.19 16.61 7.90
N PRO A 322 -11.75 17.30 8.92
CA PRO A 322 -10.95 18.16 9.82
C PRO A 322 -9.77 17.45 10.50
N ILE A 323 -9.98 16.22 10.97
CA ILE A 323 -8.91 15.42 11.58
C ILE A 323 -7.90 15.01 10.50
N GLY A 324 -8.37 14.67 9.30
CA GLY A 324 -7.50 14.41 8.15
C GLY A 324 -6.55 15.57 7.85
N TRP A 325 -7.07 16.80 7.74
CA TRP A 325 -6.26 17.99 7.48
C TRP A 325 -5.27 18.30 8.61
N GLN A 326 -5.68 18.11 9.86
CA GLN A 326 -4.79 18.24 11.00
C GLN A 326 -3.65 17.21 10.94
N SER A 327 -3.95 15.95 10.64
CA SER A 327 -2.96 14.90 10.48
C SER A 327 -2.03 15.15 9.28
N ALA A 328 -2.53 15.68 8.17
CA ALA A 328 -1.72 16.15 7.04
C ALA A 328 -0.73 17.25 7.48
N GLY A 329 -1.22 18.28 8.19
CA GLY A 329 -0.39 19.36 8.71
C GLY A 329 0.69 18.85 9.67
N ALA A 330 0.33 17.94 10.57
CA ALA A 330 1.27 17.28 11.47
C ALA A 330 2.34 16.48 10.71
N MET A 331 1.95 15.77 9.63
CA MET A 331 2.89 15.06 8.75
C MET A 331 3.92 15.99 8.14
N VAL A 332 3.45 17.09 7.55
CA VAL A 332 4.29 18.10 6.91
C VAL A 332 5.27 18.68 7.94
N PHE A 333 4.76 19.06 9.12
CA PHE A 333 5.58 19.56 10.20
C PHE A 333 6.66 18.55 10.62
N MET A 334 6.31 17.28 10.84
CA MET A 334 7.26 16.23 11.24
C MET A 334 8.38 16.04 10.21
N VAL A 335 8.05 16.07 8.92
CA VAL A 335 9.07 15.90 7.86
C VAL A 335 9.96 17.12 7.75
N LEU A 336 9.40 18.34 7.80
CA LEU A 336 10.19 19.57 7.79
C LEU A 336 11.10 19.68 9.02
N TRP A 337 10.60 19.27 10.19
CA TRP A 337 11.41 19.14 11.40
C TRP A 337 12.52 18.09 11.25
N GLY A 338 12.24 16.95 10.63
CA GLY A 338 13.23 15.94 10.28
C GLY A 338 14.34 16.50 9.38
N PHE A 339 14.00 17.28 8.36
CA PHE A 339 14.98 17.96 7.51
C PHE A 339 15.80 19.00 8.28
N TRP A 340 15.17 19.73 9.20
CA TRP A 340 15.86 20.67 10.08
C TRP A 340 16.90 19.97 10.96
N MET A 341 16.54 18.84 11.57
CA MET A 341 17.47 18.02 12.35
C MET A 341 18.60 17.42 11.49
N ALA A 342 18.28 17.02 10.26
CA ALA A 342 19.23 16.46 9.30
C ALA A 342 20.10 17.51 8.57
N ARG A 343 19.94 18.82 8.84
CA ARG A 343 20.60 19.91 8.08
C ARG A 343 22.12 19.78 7.97
N GLY A 344 22.77 19.28 9.01
CA GLY A 344 24.22 19.04 9.01
C GLY A 344 24.60 17.95 8.00
N HIS A 345 23.91 16.81 8.06
CA HIS A 345 24.08 15.70 7.11
C HIS A 345 23.78 16.13 5.67
N LEU A 346 22.67 16.81 5.44
CA LEU A 346 22.28 17.28 4.11
C LEU A 346 23.33 18.25 3.54
N ARG A 347 23.88 19.15 4.36
CA ARG A 347 24.98 20.04 3.94
C ARG A 347 26.20 19.26 3.48
N ASP A 348 26.56 18.19 4.17
CA ASP A 348 27.70 17.34 3.82
C ASP A 348 27.46 16.57 2.51
N VAL A 349 26.25 16.04 2.32
CA VAL A 349 25.82 15.38 1.08
C VAL A 349 25.89 16.35 -0.11
N PHE A 350 25.37 17.57 0.03
CA PHE A 350 25.44 18.58 -1.03
C PHE A 350 26.88 19.03 -1.31
N ARG A 351 27.71 19.17 -0.28
CA ARG A 351 29.11 19.50 -0.44
C ARG A 351 29.86 18.41 -1.20
N LYS A 352 29.61 17.13 -0.88
CA LYS A 352 30.17 15.99 -1.63
C LYS A 352 29.71 16.01 -3.10
N ALA A 353 28.42 16.22 -3.33
CA ALA A 353 27.84 16.16 -4.67
C ALA A 353 28.35 17.27 -5.61
N PHE A 354 28.45 18.51 -5.12
CA PHE A 354 28.83 19.67 -5.94
C PHE A 354 30.33 20.02 -5.88
N ARG A 355 31.01 19.78 -4.75
CA ARG A 355 32.43 20.14 -4.56
C ARG A 355 33.38 18.94 -4.55
N GLY A 356 32.86 17.72 -4.52
CA GLY A 356 33.69 16.51 -4.51
C GLY A 356 34.53 16.35 -3.24
N ASP A 357 34.03 16.84 -2.11
CA ASP A 357 34.75 16.81 -0.82
C ASP A 357 35.18 15.38 -0.45
N ARG A 358 36.46 15.17 -0.13
CA ARG A 358 37.00 13.84 0.20
C ARG A 358 36.69 13.43 1.64
N ASP A 359 36.36 14.38 2.52
CA ASP A 359 36.13 14.12 3.94
C ASP A 359 34.81 13.37 4.20
N VAL A 360 33.86 13.44 3.26
CA VAL A 360 32.59 12.73 3.35
C VAL A 360 32.72 11.36 2.67
N ASP A 361 32.72 10.30 3.48
CA ASP A 361 32.74 8.91 3.00
C ASP A 361 31.32 8.41 2.66
N ASP A 362 31.15 8.06 1.38
CA ASP A 362 29.95 7.48 0.77
C ASP A 362 30.17 6.05 0.25
N SER A 363 31.29 5.39 0.60
CA SER A 363 31.64 4.04 0.12
C SER A 363 30.68 2.93 0.58
N GLY A 364 29.97 3.16 1.70
CA GLY A 364 28.97 2.24 2.25
C GLY A 364 27.55 2.44 1.71
N GLU A 365 27.32 3.45 0.87
CA GLU A 365 26.01 3.74 0.29
C GLU A 365 25.75 2.97 -1.00
N LEU A 366 24.46 2.79 -1.34
CA LEU A 366 24.04 2.08 -2.56
C LEU A 366 24.43 2.86 -3.84
N LEU A 367 24.45 4.19 -3.76
CA LEU A 367 24.92 5.10 -4.80
C LEU A 367 25.82 6.15 -4.16
N SER A 368 26.78 6.66 -4.93
CA SER A 368 27.53 7.85 -4.49
C SER A 368 26.57 9.02 -4.25
N TYR A 369 26.89 9.90 -3.29
CA TYR A 369 26.05 11.06 -3.01
C TYR A 369 25.92 11.98 -4.22
N ARG A 370 26.94 12.02 -5.08
CA ARG A 370 26.89 12.76 -6.35
C ARG A 370 25.82 12.19 -7.28
N THR A 371 25.82 10.88 -7.50
CA THR A 371 24.82 10.21 -8.35
C THR A 371 23.42 10.36 -7.75
N ALA A 372 23.26 10.23 -6.44
CA ALA A 372 21.97 10.38 -5.77
C ALA A 372 21.40 11.80 -5.92
N VAL A 373 22.21 12.85 -5.73
CA VAL A 373 21.75 14.25 -5.85
C VAL A 373 21.43 14.61 -7.30
N PHE A 374 22.31 14.31 -8.26
CA PHE A 374 22.00 14.60 -9.67
C PHE A 374 20.88 13.72 -10.22
N GLY A 375 20.78 12.46 -9.77
CA GLY A 375 19.68 11.56 -10.09
C GLY A 375 18.34 12.06 -9.55
N LEU A 376 18.34 12.62 -8.32
CA LEU A 376 17.17 13.28 -7.74
C LEU A 376 16.74 14.49 -8.57
N ILE A 377 17.67 15.38 -8.91
CA ILE A 377 17.36 16.58 -9.72
C ILE A 377 16.78 16.18 -11.08
N LEU A 378 17.43 15.26 -11.80
CA LEU A 378 16.98 14.82 -13.12
C LEU A 378 15.61 14.13 -13.05
N GLY A 379 15.40 13.26 -12.05
CA GLY A 379 14.13 12.58 -11.83
C GLY A 379 13.00 13.58 -11.51
N LEU A 380 13.26 14.59 -10.68
CA LEU A 380 12.30 15.64 -10.38
C LEU A 380 11.95 16.46 -11.63
N VAL A 381 12.94 16.87 -12.42
CA VAL A 381 12.72 17.60 -13.67
C VAL A 381 11.85 16.77 -14.62
N TYR A 382 12.09 15.46 -14.72
CA TYR A 382 11.26 14.56 -15.52
C TYR A 382 9.81 14.49 -15.00
N ILE A 383 9.61 14.27 -13.70
CA ILE A 383 8.28 14.24 -13.05
C ILE A 383 7.51 15.54 -13.31
N TYR A 384 8.17 16.68 -13.10
CA TYR A 384 7.59 18.00 -13.36
C TYR A 384 7.20 18.18 -14.83
N THR A 385 8.07 17.78 -15.76
CA THR A 385 7.79 17.87 -17.20
C THR A 385 6.64 16.94 -17.60
N TRP A 386 6.61 15.72 -17.05
CA TRP A 386 5.58 14.73 -17.34
C TRP A 386 4.20 15.21 -16.87
N LEU A 387 4.08 15.69 -15.63
CA LEU A 387 2.81 16.20 -15.09
C LEU A 387 2.36 17.49 -15.81
N TYR A 388 3.29 18.35 -16.21
CA TYR A 388 2.98 19.51 -17.04
C TYR A 388 2.43 19.09 -18.41
N ARG A 389 3.05 18.08 -19.05
CA ARG A 389 2.58 17.53 -20.34
C ARG A 389 1.25 16.77 -20.22
N LEU A 390 0.94 16.23 -19.06
CA LEU A 390 -0.38 15.65 -18.75
C LEU A 390 -1.49 16.71 -18.71
N GLY A 391 -1.15 18.00 -18.58
CA GLY A 391 -2.12 19.10 -18.55
C GLY A 391 -2.26 19.78 -17.18
N MET A 392 -1.44 19.44 -16.19
CA MET A 392 -1.46 20.12 -14.89
C MET A 392 -0.95 21.56 -15.00
N HIS A 393 -1.70 22.51 -14.43
CA HIS A 393 -1.30 23.92 -14.42
C HIS A 393 -0.04 24.13 -13.55
N PRO A 394 0.97 24.91 -14.01
CA PRO A 394 2.27 25.02 -13.33
C PRO A 394 2.19 25.44 -11.86
N LYS A 395 1.27 26.33 -11.49
CA LYS A 395 1.11 26.76 -10.09
C LYS A 395 0.81 25.60 -9.13
N PHE A 396 -0.03 24.65 -9.55
CA PHE A 396 -0.40 23.49 -8.74
C PHE A 396 0.73 22.48 -8.69
N LEU A 397 1.41 22.30 -9.82
CA LEU A 397 2.56 21.42 -9.98
C LEU A 397 3.67 21.72 -8.95
N PHE A 398 4.03 23.00 -8.77
CA PHE A 398 5.04 23.43 -7.78
C PHE A 398 4.64 23.21 -6.32
N LEU A 399 3.35 23.05 -6.01
CA LEU A 399 2.88 22.71 -4.67
C LEU A 399 2.69 21.20 -4.49
N PHE A 400 2.12 20.55 -5.50
CA PHE A 400 1.75 19.14 -5.49
C PHE A 400 2.96 18.22 -5.36
N VAL A 401 4.01 18.42 -6.17
CA VAL A 401 5.18 17.52 -6.20
C VAL A 401 5.95 17.56 -4.87
N PRO A 402 6.31 18.72 -4.30
CA PRO A 402 6.98 18.76 -3.00
C PRO A 402 6.11 18.17 -1.89
N LEU A 403 4.80 18.45 -1.89
CA LEU A 403 3.89 17.90 -0.91
C LEU A 403 3.81 16.37 -1.02
N ALA A 404 3.68 15.81 -2.22
CA ALA A 404 3.69 14.36 -2.43
C ALA A 404 4.98 13.72 -1.90
N ILE A 405 6.14 14.31 -2.17
CA ILE A 405 7.43 13.82 -1.67
C ILE A 405 7.50 13.89 -0.14
N ILE A 406 7.05 14.99 0.46
CA ILE A 406 6.94 15.13 1.92
C ILE A 406 6.10 14.00 2.50
N PHE A 407 4.95 13.69 1.90
CA PHE A 407 4.09 12.60 2.35
C PHE A 407 4.76 11.23 2.18
N TYR A 408 5.46 10.96 1.08
CA TYR A 408 6.23 9.71 0.91
C TYR A 408 7.29 9.55 2.00
N ILE A 409 8.03 10.62 2.32
CA ILE A 409 9.06 10.60 3.36
C ILE A 409 8.43 10.41 4.74
N GLY A 410 7.33 11.12 5.04
CA GLY A 410 6.62 11.02 6.32
C GLY A 410 6.08 9.61 6.56
N VAL A 411 5.45 9.03 5.54
CA VAL A 411 4.95 7.65 5.58
C VAL A 411 6.10 6.65 5.75
N ALA A 412 7.17 6.79 4.96
CA ALA A 412 8.34 5.91 5.09
C ALA A 412 8.95 5.97 6.50
N ARG A 413 9.04 7.16 7.09
CA ARG A 413 9.55 7.35 8.46
C ARG A 413 8.63 6.70 9.50
N MET A 414 7.31 6.90 9.41
CA MET A 414 6.38 6.27 10.35
C MET A 414 6.40 4.75 10.29
N VAL A 415 6.56 4.17 9.10
CA VAL A 415 6.69 2.71 8.94
C VAL A 415 8.03 2.22 9.51
N ALA A 416 9.13 2.94 9.24
CA ALA A 416 10.46 2.61 9.72
C ALA A 416 10.62 2.73 11.26
N GLU A 417 10.02 3.75 11.86
CA GLU A 417 10.12 4.04 13.29
C GLU A 417 9.03 3.32 14.08
N GLY A 418 7.77 3.47 13.64
CA GLY A 418 6.60 2.98 14.36
C GLY A 418 6.29 1.51 14.12
N GLY A 419 6.72 0.92 13.01
CA GLY A 419 6.35 -0.46 12.66
C GLY A 419 4.87 -0.62 12.26
N LEU A 420 4.22 0.48 11.87
CA LEU A 420 2.82 0.48 11.45
C LEU A 420 2.66 -0.30 10.14
N VAL A 421 1.90 -1.38 10.20
CA VAL A 421 1.66 -2.31 9.08
C VAL A 421 0.71 -1.71 8.07
N PHE A 422 -0.25 -0.92 8.55
CA PHE A 422 -1.23 -0.22 7.75
C PHE A 422 -1.22 1.25 8.09
N ILE A 423 -0.75 2.07 7.16
CA ILE A 423 -0.85 3.52 7.26
C ILE A 423 -1.23 4.11 5.91
N ARG A 424 -2.09 5.12 5.95
CA ARG A 424 -2.50 5.87 4.77
C ARG A 424 -2.20 7.35 4.98
N ALA A 425 -1.74 8.01 3.94
CA ALA A 425 -1.62 9.46 3.91
C ALA A 425 -3.00 10.11 4.12
N THR A 426 -3.18 10.79 5.24
CA THR A 426 -4.42 11.47 5.60
C THR A 426 -4.54 12.78 4.83
N GLY A 427 -4.91 12.73 3.55
CA GLY A 427 -5.12 13.91 2.71
C GLY A 427 -4.35 13.86 1.40
N SER A 428 -4.90 13.16 0.40
CA SER A 428 -4.34 13.17 -0.96
C SER A 428 -4.58 14.54 -1.62
N PRO A 429 -3.52 15.28 -2.03
CA PRO A 429 -3.66 16.63 -2.57
C PRO A 429 -4.46 16.69 -3.88
N GLY A 430 -4.43 15.63 -4.69
CA GLY A 430 -5.13 15.56 -6.00
C GLY A 430 -6.66 15.59 -5.89
N HIS A 431 -7.22 15.30 -4.71
CA HIS A 431 -8.68 15.32 -4.51
C HIS A 431 -9.24 16.71 -4.19
N HIS A 432 -8.39 17.75 -4.09
CA HIS A 432 -8.78 19.12 -3.70
C HIS A 432 -9.16 20.00 -4.91
N GLU A 433 -8.45 19.88 -6.03
CA GLU A 433 -8.60 20.82 -7.17
C GLU A 433 -9.89 20.61 -7.98
N LEU A 434 -10.41 19.37 -8.03
CA LEU A 434 -11.66 19.07 -8.75
C LEU A 434 -12.92 19.68 -8.09
N HIS A 435 -12.88 20.03 -6.80
CA HIS A 435 -14.09 20.47 -6.07
C HIS A 435 -14.06 21.91 -5.55
N THR A 436 -12.94 22.63 -5.66
CA THR A 436 -12.91 24.07 -5.36
C THR A 436 -13.57 24.93 -6.46
N ARG A 437 -13.90 24.35 -7.62
CA ARG A 437 -14.62 25.04 -8.73
C ARG A 437 -16.05 24.55 -9.01
N HIS A 438 -16.46 23.36 -8.59
CA HIS A 438 -17.80 22.84 -8.81
C HIS A 438 -18.45 22.45 -7.47
N GLN A 439 -19.16 23.41 -6.89
CA GLN A 439 -19.94 23.28 -5.65
C GLN A 439 -21.44 23.03 -5.89
N GLY A 440 -21.84 22.65 -7.10
CA GLY A 440 -23.23 22.30 -7.42
C GLY A 440 -23.35 20.83 -7.78
N ALA A 441 -24.16 20.09 -7.01
CA ALA A 441 -24.56 18.69 -7.23
C ALA A 441 -23.46 17.64 -6.98
N LEU A 442 -23.56 16.97 -5.83
CA LEU A 442 -23.55 15.50 -5.70
C LEU A 442 -23.66 15.17 -4.20
N SER A 443 -24.85 14.74 -3.82
CA SER A 443 -25.28 14.38 -2.48
C SER A 443 -24.69 13.04 -2.03
N TYR A 444 -24.30 13.03 -0.76
CA TYR A 444 -24.16 11.94 0.21
C TYR A 444 -24.36 10.50 -0.26
N ASP A 445 -23.40 9.63 0.02
CA ASP A 445 -23.67 8.20 0.17
C ASP A 445 -22.96 7.60 1.39
N HIS A 446 -23.78 7.00 2.26
CA HIS A 446 -23.39 6.14 3.36
C HIS A 446 -23.27 4.72 2.83
N GLY A 447 -22.17 4.03 3.12
CA GLY A 447 -22.10 2.56 3.03
C GLY A 447 -21.71 2.02 1.65
N CYS A 448 -20.42 1.95 1.38
CA CYS A 448 -19.85 1.01 0.42
C CYS A 448 -18.75 0.19 1.10
N TYR A 449 -19.18 -0.64 2.05
CA TYR A 449 -18.50 -1.89 2.39
C TYR A 449 -19.54 -3.01 2.23
N GLY A 450 -19.39 -3.81 1.18
CA GLY A 450 -20.00 -5.12 1.03
C GLY A 450 -21.53 -5.19 1.12
N THR A 451 -22.25 -4.81 0.06
CA THR A 451 -23.61 -5.30 -0.14
C THR A 451 -23.54 -6.67 -0.84
N PHE A 452 -23.47 -7.74 -0.05
CA PHE A 452 -23.71 -9.09 -0.53
C PHE A 452 -25.20 -9.26 -0.80
N VAL A 453 -25.60 -9.32 -2.08
CA VAL A 453 -26.96 -9.71 -2.45
C VAL A 453 -27.05 -11.23 -2.32
N HIS A 454 -27.82 -11.71 -1.34
CA HIS A 454 -28.25 -13.10 -1.25
C HIS A 454 -29.05 -13.48 -2.51
N ARG A 455 -28.60 -14.49 -3.26
CA ARG A 455 -29.42 -15.16 -4.29
C ARG A 455 -30.07 -16.38 -3.66
N HIS A 456 -31.39 -16.36 -3.48
CA HIS A 456 -32.15 -17.57 -3.15
C HIS A 456 -32.10 -18.53 -4.34
N SER A 457 -31.88 -19.81 -4.04
CA SER A 457 -31.85 -20.92 -5.00
C SER A 457 -33.21 -21.06 -5.69
N GLY A 458 -33.32 -20.66 -6.96
CA GLY A 458 -34.57 -20.82 -7.72
C GLY A 458 -34.56 -20.38 -9.18
N ASP A 459 -33.82 -19.34 -9.58
CA ASP A 459 -33.95 -18.79 -10.94
C ASP A 459 -32.84 -19.21 -11.92
N LYS A 460 -33.24 -19.97 -12.94
CA LYS A 460 -32.45 -20.26 -14.15
C LYS A 460 -32.74 -19.18 -15.20
N GLY A 461 -31.86 -18.18 -15.30
CA GLY A 461 -31.87 -17.14 -16.35
C GLY A 461 -30.49 -16.50 -16.51
N PRO A 462 -30.16 -15.90 -17.68
CA PRO A 462 -28.80 -15.51 -18.03
C PRO A 462 -28.26 -14.36 -17.14
N LEU A 463 -26.94 -14.40 -16.89
CA LEU A 463 -26.22 -13.39 -16.09
C LEU A 463 -26.20 -12.04 -16.83
N HIS A 464 -26.91 -11.05 -16.30
CA HIS A 464 -26.63 -9.65 -16.58
C HIS A 464 -25.77 -9.07 -15.45
N ILE A 465 -24.58 -8.58 -15.80
CA ILE A 465 -23.77 -7.70 -14.95
C ILE A 465 -24.52 -6.37 -14.86
N ARG A 466 -25.38 -6.21 -13.85
CA ARG A 466 -26.01 -4.92 -13.54
C ARG A 466 -25.14 -4.19 -12.54
N SER A 467 -24.42 -3.18 -13.01
CA SER A 467 -23.75 -2.18 -12.17
C SER A 467 -24.79 -1.40 -11.35
N CYS A 468 -24.53 -1.18 -10.06
CA CYS A 468 -25.36 -0.36 -9.17
C CYS A 468 -25.62 1.06 -9.70
N ALA A 469 -24.80 1.56 -10.64
CA ALA A 469 -25.04 2.84 -11.30
C ALA A 469 -26.34 2.86 -12.15
N TYR A 470 -26.77 1.71 -12.68
CA TYR A 470 -27.92 1.63 -13.59
C TYR A 470 -29.26 1.59 -12.84
N ASP A 471 -29.30 1.06 -11.62
CA ASP A 471 -30.55 0.94 -10.83
C ASP A 471 -30.93 2.28 -10.15
N GLN A 472 -29.98 3.20 -9.96
CA GLN A 472 -30.23 4.56 -9.47
C GLN A 472 -30.91 5.45 -10.53
N ALA A 473 -30.56 5.31 -11.81
CA ALA A 473 -31.20 6.07 -12.89
C ALA A 473 -32.68 5.70 -13.08
N CYS A 474 -33.04 4.42 -12.96
CA CYS A 474 -34.43 3.97 -13.12
C CYS A 474 -35.34 4.29 -11.91
N ARG A 475 -34.80 4.41 -10.70
CA ARG A 475 -35.62 4.73 -9.50
C ARG A 475 -35.93 6.21 -9.34
N CYS A 476 -35.10 7.10 -9.89
CA CYS A 476 -35.45 8.53 -9.98
C CYS A 476 -36.61 8.82 -10.93
N HIS A 477 -36.95 7.91 -11.86
CA HIS A 477 -38.04 8.13 -12.81
C HIS A 477 -39.43 7.68 -12.32
N LYS A 478 -39.54 7.10 -11.12
CA LYS A 478 -40.82 6.72 -10.50
C LYS A 478 -41.22 7.59 -9.30
N ALA A 479 -40.45 8.64 -9.01
CA ALA A 479 -40.75 9.63 -7.98
C ALA A 479 -40.73 11.04 -8.59
N THR A 480 -41.63 11.25 -9.54
CA THR A 480 -42.17 12.56 -9.95
C THR A 480 -43.64 12.39 -10.23
#